data_AF-D3IF03-F1
#
_entry.id   AF-D3IF03-F1
#
_cell.length_a   1.000
_cell.length_b   1.000
_cell.length_c   1.000
_cell.angle_alpha   90.00
_cell.angle_beta   90.00
_cell.angle_gamma   90.00
#
_symmetry.space_group_name_H-M   'P 1'
#
loop_
_entity.id
_entity.type
_entity.pdbx_description
1 polymer ?
#
loop_
_entity_poly.entity_id
_entity_poly.type
_entity_poly.pdbx_seq_one_letter_code
_entity_poly.pdbx_strand_id
1 'polypeptide(L)'
;MQWINKRNRKYRKKAHHLLNKFLNEGWNSSVGKYVNCDFNSLKSFNANHGIRALLYSEQNGYCCYCMRKLNLGDRRMCTIEHVMPHKVNDSDLAFYFANVPHLRKNVRALVIDNKTQRLRHARPYPHFCAYENLVLSCSGGIYRTDDPDNECLYNIHACCNNVRGKERIFPIFFYKEENMIYERDGLITCSQKYEHTIDVLQLETENLCLFRKAWAYLLSSHSMEEIKDARAESKRSLREEILMDTPLKLNEVKRLCHRLYWETLYEYRWFGFYFQRHMRQKK
;
A
#
# COMPACT_ATOMS: atom_id res chain seq x y z
N MET A 1 -7.97 -4.75 4.19
CA MET A 1 -6.78 -3.91 4.41
C MET A 1 -6.44 -4.02 5.88
N GLN A 2 -5.16 -3.94 6.25
CA GLN A 2 -4.80 -3.89 7.68
C GLN A 2 -4.81 -2.44 8.20
N TRP A 3 -5.11 -2.29 9.49
CA TRP A 3 -5.09 -1.01 10.17
C TRP A 3 -3.68 -0.43 10.29
N ILE A 4 -3.51 0.85 9.95
CA ILE A 4 -2.28 1.64 10.05
C ILE A 4 -2.44 2.69 11.14
N ASN A 5 -1.71 2.53 12.25
CA ASN A 5 -1.84 3.40 13.41
C ASN A 5 -0.86 4.59 13.38
N LYS A 6 -1.26 5.67 12.70
CA LYS A 6 -0.52 6.95 12.70
C LYS A 6 -0.36 7.62 14.06
N ARG A 7 -1.08 7.16 15.08
CA ARG A 7 -0.99 7.68 16.46
C ARG A 7 0.03 6.94 17.31
N ASN A 8 0.68 5.89 16.80
CA ASN A 8 1.73 5.18 17.52
C ASN A 8 2.89 6.12 17.89
N ARG A 9 3.10 6.32 19.20
CA ARG A 9 4.07 7.29 19.73
C ARG A 9 5.51 7.02 19.26
N LYS A 10 5.90 5.75 19.11
CA LYS A 10 7.26 5.36 18.69
C LYS A 10 7.54 5.80 17.25
N TYR A 11 6.66 5.44 16.32
CA TYR A 11 6.82 5.81 14.90
C TYR A 11 6.65 7.31 14.71
N ARG A 12 5.63 7.91 15.31
CA ARG A 12 5.33 9.34 15.20
C ARG A 12 6.48 10.22 15.73
N LYS A 13 7.09 9.88 16.87
CA LYS A 13 8.25 10.63 17.40
C LYS A 13 9.43 10.60 16.42
N LYS A 14 9.75 9.41 15.88
CA LYS A 14 10.84 9.25 14.91
C LYS A 14 10.55 10.00 13.61
N ALA A 15 9.35 9.87 13.07
CA ALA A 15 8.95 10.54 11.84
C ALA A 15 9.03 12.06 11.99
N HIS A 16 8.47 12.62 13.06
CA HIS A 16 8.55 14.06 13.31
C HIS A 16 9.96 14.59 13.51
N HIS A 17 10.85 13.81 14.12
CA HIS A 17 12.27 14.17 14.20
C HIS A 17 12.89 14.27 12.80
N LEU A 18 12.65 13.28 11.93
CA LEU A 18 13.13 13.29 10.55
C LEU A 18 12.54 14.44 9.73
N LEU A 19 11.24 14.73 9.88
CA LEU A 19 10.58 15.82 9.15
C LEU A 19 11.06 17.20 9.63
N ASN A 20 11.28 17.38 10.93
CA ASN A 20 11.89 18.61 11.45
C ASN A 20 13.30 18.81 10.89
N LYS A 21 14.09 17.73 10.79
CA LYS A 21 15.42 17.78 10.18
C LYS A 21 15.33 18.19 8.71
N PHE A 22 14.48 17.53 7.92
CA PHE A 22 14.22 17.86 6.52
C PHE A 22 13.82 19.34 6.31
N LEU A 23 12.85 19.83 7.09
CA LEU A 23 12.41 21.22 6.99
C LEU A 23 13.50 22.22 7.45
N ASN A 24 14.35 21.86 8.42
CA ASN A 24 15.44 22.73 8.84
C ASN A 24 16.55 22.80 7.78
N GLU A 25 16.90 21.67 7.16
CA GLU A 25 17.90 21.61 6.08
C GLU A 25 17.42 22.32 4.81
N GLY A 26 16.11 22.30 4.53
CA GLY A 26 15.54 23.03 3.41
C GLY A 26 15.51 24.55 3.60
N TRP A 27 15.75 25.09 4.80
CA TRP A 27 15.73 26.53 5.05
C TRP A 27 17.12 27.16 4.83
N ASN A 28 17.23 28.05 3.85
CA ASN A 28 18.44 28.84 3.64
C ASN A 28 18.34 30.16 4.41
N SER A 29 19.14 30.31 5.46
CA SER A 29 19.13 31.49 6.34
C SER A 29 19.70 32.74 5.67
N SER A 30 20.60 32.61 4.70
CA SER A 30 21.23 33.75 4.01
C SER A 30 20.26 34.47 3.07
N VAL A 31 19.37 33.71 2.41
CA VAL A 31 18.33 34.28 1.52
C VAL A 31 16.95 34.33 2.17
N GLY A 32 16.81 33.83 3.40
CA GLY A 32 15.55 33.88 4.15
C GLY A 32 14.39 33.10 3.51
N LYS A 33 14.68 31.97 2.83
CA LYS A 33 13.65 31.16 2.16
C LYS A 33 13.99 29.67 2.10
N TYR A 34 12.99 28.87 1.75
CA TYR A 34 13.17 27.46 1.47
C TYR A 34 13.81 27.20 0.10
N VAL A 35 14.72 26.23 0.03
CA VAL A 35 15.39 25.76 -1.20
C VAL A 35 15.31 24.24 -1.23
N ASN A 36 14.92 23.65 -2.35
CA ASN A 36 14.74 22.19 -2.50
C ASN A 36 13.91 21.58 -1.36
N CYS A 37 12.79 22.24 -1.02
CA CYS A 37 11.89 21.80 0.05
C CYS A 37 10.51 21.45 -0.54
N ASP A 38 10.47 20.31 -1.23
CA ASP A 38 9.28 19.76 -1.87
C ASP A 38 9.23 18.24 -1.71
N PHE A 39 8.22 17.60 -2.31
CA PHE A 39 8.08 16.16 -2.22
C PHE A 39 9.20 15.38 -2.92
N ASN A 40 9.73 15.88 -4.03
CA ASN A 40 10.84 15.22 -4.73
C ASN A 40 12.11 15.23 -3.88
N SER A 41 12.39 16.35 -3.24
CA SER A 41 13.49 16.51 -2.29
C SER A 41 13.28 15.63 -1.05
N LEU A 42 12.04 15.45 -0.59
CA LEU A 42 11.71 14.51 0.47
C LEU A 42 12.03 13.05 0.06
N LYS A 43 11.77 12.66 -1.19
CA LYS A 43 12.13 11.32 -1.70
C LYS A 43 13.64 11.11 -1.65
N SER A 44 14.42 12.11 -2.03
CA SER A 44 15.89 12.09 -1.95
C SER A 44 16.38 12.04 -0.50
N PHE A 45 15.84 12.88 0.38
CA PHE A 45 16.13 12.86 1.82
C PHE A 45 15.82 11.48 2.43
N ASN A 46 14.67 10.90 2.07
CA ASN A 46 14.26 9.59 2.51
C ASN A 46 15.27 8.49 2.14
N ALA A 47 15.90 8.56 0.96
CA ALA A 47 16.92 7.59 0.57
C ALA A 47 18.10 7.53 1.56
N ASN A 48 18.38 8.64 2.25
CA ASN A 48 19.47 8.77 3.21
C ASN A 48 19.02 8.64 4.68
N HIS A 49 17.72 8.79 4.97
CA HIS A 49 17.24 8.99 6.34
C HIS A 49 16.09 8.06 6.77
N GLY A 50 15.58 7.20 5.88
CA GLY A 50 14.80 6.02 6.29
C GLY A 50 13.33 6.25 6.64
N ILE A 51 12.67 7.29 6.11
CA ILE A 51 11.21 7.47 6.24
C ILE A 51 10.45 6.25 5.70
N ARG A 52 10.89 5.68 4.58
CA ARG A 52 10.35 4.47 3.95
C ARG A 52 10.52 3.26 4.85
N ALA A 53 11.67 3.09 5.50
CA ALA A 53 11.87 2.00 6.45
C ALA A 53 10.96 2.14 7.69
N LEU A 54 10.72 3.38 8.14
CA LEU A 54 9.78 3.68 9.22
C LEU A 54 8.35 3.33 8.83
N LEU A 55 7.87 3.79 7.66
CA LEU A 55 6.54 3.47 7.14
C LEU A 55 6.37 1.97 6.88
N TYR A 56 7.40 1.30 6.35
CA TYR A 56 7.40 -0.15 6.14
C TYR A 56 7.21 -0.90 7.46
N SER A 57 7.93 -0.49 8.50
CA SER A 57 7.80 -1.09 9.83
C SER A 57 6.41 -0.84 10.44
N GLU A 58 5.84 0.36 10.26
CA GLU A 58 4.48 0.70 10.71
C GLU A 58 3.42 -0.16 9.98
N GLN A 59 3.62 -0.44 8.70
CA GLN A 59 2.70 -1.19 7.85
C GLN A 59 3.00 -2.69 7.79
N ASN A 60 3.84 -3.23 8.69
CA ASN A 60 4.26 -4.64 8.67
C ASN A 60 4.83 -5.10 7.31
N GLY A 61 5.31 -4.16 6.51
CA GLY A 61 5.87 -4.35 5.18
C GLY A 61 4.87 -4.74 4.10
N TYR A 62 3.59 -4.40 4.22
CA TYR A 62 2.60 -4.61 3.16
C TYR A 62 2.12 -3.28 2.55
N CYS A 63 1.74 -3.32 1.28
CA CYS A 63 1.05 -2.24 0.59
C CYS A 63 -0.21 -1.85 1.36
N CYS A 64 -0.44 -0.56 1.58
CA CYS A 64 -1.60 -0.08 2.33
C CYS A 64 -2.96 -0.41 1.67
N TYR A 65 -2.99 -0.61 0.35
CA TYR A 65 -4.21 -0.88 -0.41
C TYR A 65 -4.44 -2.38 -0.66
N CYS A 66 -3.59 -3.02 -1.45
CA CYS A 66 -3.82 -4.40 -1.91
C CYS A 66 -3.22 -5.50 -1.01
N MET A 67 -2.50 -5.14 0.06
CA MET A 67 -1.81 -6.08 0.96
C MET A 67 -0.69 -6.92 0.29
N ARG A 68 -0.18 -6.52 -0.88
CA ARG A 68 1.05 -7.09 -1.46
C ARG A 68 2.24 -6.86 -0.53
N LYS A 69 3.07 -7.87 -0.31
CA LYS A 69 4.33 -7.72 0.42
C LYS A 69 5.25 -6.77 -0.34
N LEU A 70 5.76 -5.75 0.34
CA LEU A 70 6.66 -4.78 -0.25
C LEU A 70 8.10 -5.28 -0.16
N ASN A 71 8.88 -5.02 -1.21
CA ASN A 71 10.34 -5.15 -1.16
C ASN A 71 10.95 -3.76 -1.01
N LEU A 72 11.62 -3.49 0.12
CA LEU A 72 12.27 -2.20 0.35
C LEU A 72 13.44 -1.94 -0.62
N GLY A 73 14.14 -2.99 -1.07
CA GLY A 73 15.23 -2.89 -2.03
C GLY A 73 14.78 -2.49 -3.43
N ASP A 74 13.55 -2.86 -3.81
CA ASP A 74 12.97 -2.48 -5.10
C ASP A 74 12.19 -1.16 -4.98
N ARG A 75 12.83 -0.08 -5.42
CA ARG A 75 12.23 1.26 -5.41
C ARG A 75 11.15 1.46 -6.46
N ARG A 76 11.11 0.65 -7.54
CA ARG A 76 10.11 0.76 -8.60
C ARG A 76 8.78 0.11 -8.20
N MET A 77 8.84 -0.90 -7.35
CA MET A 77 7.68 -1.65 -6.89
C MET A 77 7.05 -1.11 -5.60
N CYS A 78 7.66 -0.13 -4.94
CA CYS A 78 7.17 0.43 -3.69
C CYS A 78 7.36 1.94 -3.68
N THR A 79 6.30 2.68 -3.40
CA THR A 79 6.25 4.14 -3.48
C THR A 79 5.75 4.72 -2.16
N ILE A 80 6.23 5.91 -1.82
CA ILE A 80 5.62 6.73 -0.76
C ILE A 80 4.48 7.49 -1.40
N GLU A 81 3.29 7.38 -0.83
CA GLU A 81 2.08 7.99 -1.35
C GLU A 81 1.46 8.95 -0.36
N HIS A 82 0.81 9.98 -0.90
CA HIS A 82 -0.05 10.87 -0.14
C HIS A 82 -1.46 10.31 -0.05
N VAL A 83 -2.01 10.26 1.16
CA VAL A 83 -3.41 9.89 1.37
C VAL A 83 -4.33 10.99 0.83
N MET A 84 -4.16 12.21 1.35
CA MET A 84 -4.70 13.43 0.77
C MET A 84 -3.76 13.90 -0.35
N PRO A 85 -4.20 13.92 -1.62
CA PRO A 85 -3.35 14.18 -2.78
C PRO A 85 -2.55 15.49 -2.68
N HIS A 86 -1.41 15.53 -3.36
CA HIS A 86 -0.54 16.70 -3.37
C HIS A 86 -1.21 17.96 -3.95
N LYS A 87 -2.03 17.79 -5.00
CA LYS A 87 -2.90 18.84 -5.56
C LYS A 87 -4.32 18.57 -5.05
N VAL A 88 -4.66 19.18 -3.92
CA VAL A 88 -5.97 19.03 -3.27
C VAL A 88 -6.78 20.31 -3.49
N ASN A 89 -8.03 20.18 -3.92
CA ASN A 89 -8.97 21.29 -3.96
C ASN A 89 -9.66 21.45 -2.59
N ASP A 90 -10.39 22.55 -2.37
CA ASP A 90 -11.02 22.83 -1.07
C ASP A 90 -12.06 21.78 -0.65
N SER A 91 -12.78 21.20 -1.61
CA SER A 91 -13.75 20.12 -1.37
C SER A 91 -13.06 18.85 -0.86
N ASP A 92 -11.96 18.45 -1.48
CA ASP A 92 -11.18 17.29 -1.06
C ASP A 92 -10.51 17.53 0.29
N LEU A 93 -10.00 18.74 0.53
CA LEU A 93 -9.42 19.12 1.81
C LEU A 93 -10.46 19.01 2.93
N ALA A 94 -11.65 19.57 2.73
CA ALA A 94 -12.76 19.47 3.66
C ALA A 94 -13.14 18.02 3.93
N PHE A 95 -13.24 17.20 2.87
CA PHE A 95 -13.51 15.77 2.99
C PHE A 95 -12.46 15.05 3.85
N TYR A 96 -11.17 15.22 3.58
CA TYR A 96 -10.12 14.53 4.32
C TYR A 96 -10.04 14.99 5.77
N PHE A 97 -10.26 16.28 6.05
CA PHE A 97 -10.28 16.78 7.43
C PHE A 97 -11.52 16.38 8.23
N ALA A 98 -12.67 16.19 7.56
CA ALA A 98 -13.87 15.67 8.19
C ALA A 98 -13.77 14.17 8.48
N ASN A 99 -13.22 13.40 7.54
CA ASN A 99 -13.26 11.94 7.61
C ASN A 99 -12.00 11.31 8.21
N VAL A 100 -10.83 11.95 8.16
CA VAL A 100 -9.57 11.38 8.68
C VAL A 100 -9.12 12.14 9.93
N PRO A 101 -9.48 11.69 11.16
CA PRO A 101 -9.46 12.54 12.36
C PRO A 101 -8.07 13.03 12.79
N HIS A 102 -7.01 12.38 12.31
CA HIS A 102 -5.63 12.76 12.63
C HIS A 102 -5.01 13.71 11.60
N LEU A 103 -5.62 13.93 10.43
CA LEU A 103 -5.07 14.88 9.46
C LEU A 103 -5.25 16.32 9.94
N ARG A 104 -6.47 16.73 10.34
CA ARG A 104 -6.79 18.12 10.73
C ARG A 104 -5.84 18.72 11.78
N LYS A 105 -5.37 17.90 12.74
CA LYS A 105 -4.47 18.35 13.82
C LYS A 105 -2.98 18.33 13.45
N ASN A 106 -2.59 17.58 12.42
CA ASN A 106 -1.18 17.29 12.13
C ASN A 106 -0.74 17.72 10.73
N VAL A 107 -1.69 18.05 9.85
CA VAL A 107 -1.45 18.31 8.43
C VAL A 107 -2.07 19.64 8.06
N ARG A 108 -1.28 20.49 7.40
CA ARG A 108 -1.70 21.77 6.84
C ARG A 108 -1.57 21.69 5.33
N ALA A 109 -2.63 22.04 4.61
CA ALA A 109 -2.54 22.31 3.18
C ALA A 109 -1.64 23.54 3.00
N LEU A 110 -0.39 23.31 2.62
CA LEU A 110 0.60 24.36 2.46
C LEU A 110 1.51 24.00 1.28
N VAL A 111 1.54 24.89 0.30
CA VAL A 111 2.56 24.90 -0.74
C VAL A 111 3.70 25.80 -0.24
N ILE A 112 4.94 25.30 -0.28
CA ILE A 112 6.11 26.10 0.06
C ILE A 112 6.48 26.97 -1.14
N ASP A 113 6.55 28.28 -0.93
CA ASP A 113 6.94 29.27 -1.93
C ASP A 113 7.93 30.30 -1.35
N ASN A 114 8.24 31.35 -2.12
CA ASN A 114 9.16 32.41 -1.71
C ASN A 114 8.66 33.27 -0.54
N LYS A 115 7.35 33.22 -0.23
CA LYS A 115 6.72 33.96 0.88
C LYS A 115 6.61 33.09 2.14
N THR A 116 6.83 31.78 2.03
CA THR A 116 6.76 30.87 3.17
C THR A 116 7.82 31.21 4.21
N GLN A 117 7.37 31.68 5.36
CA GLN A 117 8.23 31.91 6.52
C GLN A 117 8.80 30.59 7.07
N ARG A 118 9.93 30.69 7.79
CA ARG A 118 10.60 29.55 8.43
C ARG A 118 9.64 28.79 9.34
N LEU A 119 9.44 27.51 9.05
CA LEU A 119 8.55 26.64 9.81
C LEU A 119 9.26 26.09 11.06
N ARG A 120 9.45 26.93 12.07
CA ARG A 120 10.00 26.51 13.38
C ARG A 120 8.97 25.63 14.09
N HIS A 121 9.32 24.37 14.40
CA HIS A 121 8.43 23.41 15.08
C HIS A 121 7.06 23.24 14.41
N ALA A 122 7.08 23.01 13.09
CA ALA A 122 5.96 23.05 12.15
C ALA A 122 4.84 22.01 12.37
N ARG A 123 4.17 21.99 13.52
CA ARG A 123 2.90 21.26 13.66
C ARG A 123 1.75 22.26 13.58
N PRO A 124 0.78 22.05 12.68
CA PRO A 124 0.67 21.00 11.65
C PRO A 124 1.73 21.12 10.52
N TYR A 125 2.21 19.96 10.02
CA TYR A 125 3.22 19.87 8.96
C TYR A 125 2.61 20.16 7.57
N PRO A 126 3.39 20.68 6.61
CA PRO A 126 2.94 20.78 5.22
C PRO A 126 2.49 19.42 4.67
N HIS A 127 1.36 19.38 3.96
CA HIS A 127 0.73 18.13 3.52
C HIS A 127 1.62 17.23 2.66
N PHE A 128 2.54 17.82 1.89
CA PHE A 128 3.46 17.07 1.04
C PHE A 128 4.48 16.23 1.83
N CYS A 129 4.78 16.58 3.09
CA CYS A 129 5.75 15.86 3.91
C CYS A 129 5.20 15.33 5.23
N ALA A 130 3.99 15.73 5.63
CA ALA A 130 3.40 15.31 6.89
C ALA A 130 3.29 13.79 6.99
N TYR A 131 3.91 13.20 8.02
CA TYR A 131 3.95 11.75 8.23
C TYR A 131 2.56 11.10 8.31
N GLU A 132 1.62 11.80 8.93
CA GLU A 132 0.22 11.43 9.01
C GLU A 132 -0.45 11.32 7.63
N ASN A 133 0.08 12.00 6.61
CA ASN A 133 -0.40 11.95 5.23
C ASN A 133 0.38 10.97 4.34
N LEU A 134 1.46 10.35 4.83
CA LEU A 134 2.34 9.48 4.03
C LEU A 134 2.12 8.00 4.33
N VAL A 135 2.00 7.17 3.30
CA VAL A 135 1.91 5.70 3.41
C VAL A 135 2.78 5.03 2.35
N LEU A 136 3.04 3.72 2.47
CA LEU A 136 3.63 2.94 1.38
C LEU A 136 2.56 2.20 0.58
N SER A 137 2.66 2.32 -0.74
CA SER A 137 1.91 1.52 -1.71
C SER A 137 2.86 0.69 -2.55
N CYS A 138 2.36 -0.39 -3.16
CA CYS A 138 3.03 -0.98 -4.30
C CYS A 138 2.73 -0.19 -5.59
N SER A 139 3.44 -0.50 -6.66
CA SER A 139 3.22 0.07 -8.01
C SER A 139 1.91 -0.38 -8.69
N GLY A 140 1.20 -1.34 -8.10
CA GLY A 140 -0.01 -1.92 -8.70
C GLY A 140 0.24 -2.89 -9.85
N GLY A 141 1.49 -3.30 -10.10
CA GLY A 141 1.82 -4.24 -11.16
C GLY A 141 1.24 -5.62 -10.89
N ILE A 142 0.34 -6.09 -11.75
CA ILE A 142 -0.22 -7.44 -11.76
C ILE A 142 -0.27 -7.86 -13.22
N TYR A 143 0.35 -9.00 -13.57
CA TYR A 143 0.28 -9.59 -14.91
C TYR A 143 -1.17 -9.71 -15.38
N ARG A 144 -1.42 -9.51 -16.67
CA ARG A 144 -2.77 -9.45 -17.25
C ARG A 144 -3.02 -10.52 -18.29
N THR A 145 -1.96 -11.11 -18.84
CA THR A 145 -2.05 -12.09 -19.94
C THR A 145 -1.76 -13.50 -19.44
N ASP A 146 -2.09 -14.49 -20.26
CA ASP A 146 -1.69 -15.88 -19.99
C ASP A 146 -0.20 -16.14 -20.31
N ASP A 147 0.51 -15.15 -20.83
CA ASP A 147 1.94 -15.17 -21.15
C ASP A 147 2.68 -14.00 -20.46
N PRO A 148 2.93 -14.12 -19.16
CA PRO A 148 3.50 -13.04 -18.35
C PRO A 148 4.99 -12.80 -18.62
N ASP A 149 5.68 -13.66 -19.36
CA ASP A 149 7.09 -13.47 -19.71
C ASP A 149 7.28 -12.33 -20.72
N ASN A 150 6.24 -12.04 -21.51
CA ASN A 150 6.18 -10.91 -22.43
C ASN A 150 5.73 -9.60 -21.77
N GLU A 151 5.45 -9.61 -20.46
CA GLU A 151 5.00 -8.44 -19.70
C GLU A 151 6.08 -7.91 -18.76
N CYS A 152 6.31 -6.59 -18.82
CA CYS A 152 7.14 -5.90 -17.83
C CYS A 152 6.28 -5.43 -16.66
N LEU A 153 6.33 -6.12 -15.52
CA LEU A 153 5.52 -5.79 -14.33
C LEU A 153 5.73 -4.35 -13.83
N TYR A 154 6.89 -3.75 -14.10
CA TYR A 154 7.21 -2.36 -13.77
C TYR A 154 6.37 -1.33 -14.53
N ASN A 155 5.92 -1.69 -15.73
CA ASN A 155 5.14 -0.83 -16.61
C ASN A 155 3.63 -1.07 -16.47
N ILE A 156 3.23 -2.07 -15.68
CA ILE A 156 1.83 -2.39 -15.44
C ILE A 156 1.38 -1.68 -14.16
N HIS A 157 0.26 -0.98 -14.27
CA HIS A 157 -0.41 -0.33 -13.16
C HIS A 157 -1.87 -0.78 -13.19
N ALA A 158 -2.16 -1.93 -12.59
CA ALA A 158 -3.49 -2.55 -12.59
C ALA A 158 -4.31 -2.25 -11.34
N CYS A 159 -3.70 -1.77 -10.26
CA CYS A 159 -4.43 -1.37 -9.05
C CYS A 159 -3.65 -0.35 -8.23
N CYS A 160 -4.17 -0.03 -7.03
CA CYS A 160 -3.54 0.86 -6.05
C CYS A 160 -3.38 2.29 -6.57
N ASN A 161 -2.32 2.97 -6.13
CA ASN A 161 -2.20 4.41 -6.28
C ASN A 161 -2.00 4.90 -7.72
N ASN A 162 -1.29 4.13 -8.56
CA ASN A 162 -1.02 4.55 -9.92
C ASN A 162 -2.31 4.62 -10.76
N VAL A 163 -3.26 3.71 -10.53
CA VAL A 163 -4.58 3.73 -11.18
C VAL A 163 -5.48 4.80 -10.60
N ARG A 164 -5.47 4.98 -9.27
CA ARG A 164 -6.24 6.03 -8.58
C ARG A 164 -5.97 7.42 -9.14
N GLY A 165 -4.72 7.72 -9.50
CA GLY A 165 -4.34 9.05 -9.97
C GLY A 165 -4.61 10.13 -8.91
N LYS A 166 -5.56 11.04 -9.20
CA LYS A 166 -5.94 12.14 -8.31
C LYS A 166 -7.26 11.92 -7.58
N GLU A 167 -7.93 10.80 -7.86
CA GLU A 167 -9.26 10.54 -7.30
C GLU A 167 -9.22 10.48 -5.78
N ARG A 168 -10.27 11.06 -5.19
CA ARG A 168 -10.49 11.05 -3.75
C ARG A 168 -10.91 9.66 -3.32
N ILE A 169 -10.36 9.20 -2.20
CA ILE A 169 -10.70 7.91 -1.60
C ILE A 169 -10.94 8.06 -0.11
N PHE A 170 -11.75 7.17 0.46
CA PHE A 170 -11.76 6.90 1.89
C PHE A 170 -10.53 6.04 2.23
N PRO A 171 -9.60 6.50 3.08
CA PRO A 171 -8.44 5.68 3.46
C PRO A 171 -8.84 4.63 4.50
N ILE A 172 -9.46 3.54 4.05
CA ILE A 172 -10.06 2.48 4.89
C ILE A 172 -9.04 1.93 5.90
N PHE A 173 -7.76 1.84 5.51
CA PHE A 173 -6.66 1.38 6.38
C PHE A 173 -6.40 2.26 7.61
N PHE A 174 -6.98 3.45 7.75
CA PHE A 174 -6.87 4.26 8.97
C PHE A 174 -7.91 3.94 10.04
N TYR A 175 -8.91 3.11 9.73
CA TYR A 175 -9.95 2.71 10.66
C TYR A 175 -9.66 1.30 11.21
N LYS A 176 -9.85 1.13 12.52
CA LYS A 176 -9.54 -0.13 13.22
C LYS A 176 -10.63 -1.19 13.02
N GLU A 177 -11.87 -0.76 12.84
CA GLU A 177 -13.02 -1.63 12.62
C GLU A 177 -12.86 -2.43 11.33
N GLU A 178 -13.39 -3.66 11.32
CA GLU A 178 -13.46 -4.53 10.14
C GLU A 178 -14.49 -3.96 9.17
N ASN A 179 -14.12 -2.86 8.53
CA ASN A 179 -14.92 -2.12 7.56
C ASN A 179 -15.02 -2.82 6.20
N MET A 180 -14.34 -3.95 6.06
CA MET A 180 -14.13 -4.65 4.80
C MET A 180 -13.81 -6.12 5.06
N ILE A 181 -14.57 -6.99 4.41
CA ILE A 181 -14.44 -8.44 4.46
C ILE A 181 -13.93 -8.90 3.09
N TYR A 182 -12.87 -9.69 3.08
CA TYR A 182 -12.47 -10.43 1.88
C TYR A 182 -13.19 -11.76 1.85
N GLU A 183 -13.92 -12.01 0.77
CA GLU A 183 -14.68 -13.22 0.54
C GLU A 183 -13.83 -14.32 -0.09
N ARG A 184 -14.29 -15.57 -0.01
CA ARG A 184 -13.54 -16.74 -0.50
C ARG A 184 -13.41 -16.79 -2.02
N ASP A 185 -14.28 -16.10 -2.75
CA ASP A 185 -14.17 -15.93 -4.21
C ASP A 185 -13.18 -14.84 -4.62
N GLY A 186 -12.63 -14.11 -3.65
CA GLY A 186 -11.65 -13.04 -3.83
C GLY A 186 -12.23 -11.63 -3.86
N LEU A 187 -13.56 -11.51 -3.85
CA LEU A 187 -14.26 -10.23 -3.80
C LEU A 187 -14.20 -9.60 -2.41
N ILE A 188 -14.64 -8.35 -2.34
CA ILE A 188 -14.63 -7.48 -1.18
C ILE A 188 -16.06 -7.09 -0.85
N THR A 189 -16.51 -7.48 0.33
CA THR A 189 -17.75 -6.97 0.93
C THR A 189 -17.42 -5.80 1.85
N CYS A 190 -18.02 -4.63 1.62
CA CYS A 190 -17.84 -3.44 2.45
C CYS A 190 -19.10 -2.57 2.48
N SER A 191 -19.15 -1.58 3.37
CA SER A 191 -20.25 -0.61 3.38
C SER A 191 -20.22 0.29 2.15
N GLN A 192 -21.39 0.71 1.65
CA GLN A 192 -21.56 1.53 0.44
C GLN A 192 -20.61 2.75 0.35
N LYS A 193 -20.35 3.44 1.46
CA LYS A 193 -19.44 4.60 1.49
C LYS A 193 -17.99 4.27 1.08
N TYR A 194 -17.60 3.00 1.06
CA TYR A 194 -16.27 2.54 0.69
C TYR A 194 -16.19 1.94 -0.72
N GLU A 195 -17.31 1.64 -1.37
CA GLU A 195 -17.35 1.00 -2.70
C GLU A 195 -16.54 1.80 -3.73
N HIS A 196 -16.75 3.12 -3.79
CA HIS A 196 -15.99 4.01 -4.67
C HIS A 196 -14.47 3.90 -4.46
N THR A 197 -14.00 3.65 -3.23
CA THR A 197 -12.57 3.46 -2.96
C THR A 197 -12.07 2.14 -3.55
N ILE A 198 -12.87 1.07 -3.48
CA ILE A 198 -12.54 -0.24 -4.06
C ILE A 198 -12.40 -0.12 -5.57
N ASP A 199 -13.35 0.57 -6.21
CA ASP A 199 -13.40 0.77 -7.66
C ASP A 199 -12.23 1.60 -8.17
N VAL A 200 -12.01 2.78 -7.59
CA VAL A 200 -10.94 3.72 -8.00
C VAL A 200 -9.55 3.10 -7.84
N LEU A 201 -9.35 2.29 -6.80
CA LEU A 201 -8.09 1.58 -6.57
C LEU A 201 -7.99 0.28 -7.38
N GLN A 202 -9.02 -0.10 -8.15
CA GLN A 202 -9.15 -1.36 -8.88
C GLN A 202 -8.74 -2.56 -8.01
N LEU A 203 -9.33 -2.67 -6.82
CA LEU A 203 -8.96 -3.73 -5.88
C LEU A 203 -9.62 -5.06 -6.21
N GLU A 204 -10.46 -5.15 -7.23
CA GLU A 204 -11.15 -6.36 -7.67
C GLU A 204 -10.84 -6.73 -9.13
N THR A 205 -9.60 -6.48 -9.57
CA THR A 205 -9.15 -7.03 -10.86
C THR A 205 -9.13 -8.55 -10.82
N GLU A 206 -9.39 -9.19 -11.96
CA GLU A 206 -9.47 -10.65 -12.11
C GLU A 206 -8.33 -11.38 -11.39
N ASN A 207 -7.08 -11.01 -11.68
CA ASN A 207 -5.92 -11.67 -11.10
C ASN A 207 -5.70 -11.35 -9.61
N LEU A 208 -6.11 -10.16 -9.13
CA LEU A 208 -6.06 -9.86 -7.70
C LEU A 208 -7.11 -10.65 -6.90
N CYS A 209 -8.31 -10.80 -7.46
CA CYS A 209 -9.34 -11.68 -6.92
C CYS A 209 -8.86 -13.14 -6.93
N LEU A 210 -8.26 -13.60 -8.03
CA LEU A 210 -7.67 -14.95 -8.12
C LEU A 210 -6.63 -15.21 -7.03
N PHE A 211 -5.72 -14.27 -6.75
CA PHE A 211 -4.74 -14.44 -5.67
C PHE A 211 -5.40 -14.57 -4.29
N ARG A 212 -6.44 -13.77 -4.00
CA ARG A 212 -7.19 -13.88 -2.74
C ARG A 212 -7.93 -15.22 -2.66
N LYS A 213 -8.60 -15.60 -3.74
CA LYS A 213 -9.32 -16.86 -3.87
C LYS A 213 -8.40 -18.04 -3.61
N ALA A 214 -7.22 -18.09 -4.24
CA ALA A 214 -6.23 -19.12 -3.99
C ALA A 214 -5.84 -19.17 -2.49
N TRP A 215 -5.46 -18.03 -1.90
CA TRP A 215 -5.09 -17.95 -0.49
C TRP A 215 -6.20 -18.33 0.49
N ALA A 216 -7.47 -18.26 0.09
CA ALA A 216 -8.60 -18.72 0.91
C ALA A 216 -8.57 -20.24 1.17
N TYR A 217 -7.88 -21.01 0.31
CA TYR A 217 -7.86 -22.46 0.38
C TYR A 217 -6.47 -23.05 0.63
N LEU A 218 -5.40 -22.43 0.13
CA LEU A 218 -4.03 -22.98 0.18
C LEU A 218 -3.60 -23.48 1.57
N LEU A 219 -3.85 -22.67 2.62
CA LEU A 219 -3.45 -23.02 3.99
C LEU A 219 -4.41 -23.97 4.72
N SER A 220 -5.39 -24.52 4.01
CA SER A 220 -6.26 -25.59 4.53
C SER A 220 -5.60 -26.97 4.38
N SER A 221 -4.75 -27.13 3.36
CA SER A 221 -4.15 -28.41 2.97
C SER A 221 -2.62 -28.37 2.92
N HIS A 222 -2.00 -27.20 2.79
CA HIS A 222 -0.54 -27.06 2.65
C HIS A 222 0.06 -26.07 3.65
N SER A 223 1.30 -26.33 4.02
CA SER A 223 2.11 -25.45 4.85
C SER A 223 2.62 -24.22 4.09
N MET A 224 2.98 -23.17 4.83
CA MET A 224 3.62 -21.99 4.24
C MET A 224 4.97 -22.33 3.62
N GLU A 225 5.68 -23.31 4.17
CA GLU A 225 6.96 -23.83 3.72
C GLU A 225 6.84 -24.49 2.35
N GLU A 226 5.87 -25.41 2.15
CA GLU A 226 5.62 -26.06 0.86
C GLU A 226 5.26 -25.04 -0.23
N ILE A 227 4.36 -24.09 0.08
CA ILE A 227 3.96 -23.03 -0.85
C ILE A 227 5.16 -22.14 -1.22
N LYS A 228 6.05 -21.86 -0.26
CA LYS A 228 7.27 -21.10 -0.48
C LYS A 228 8.26 -21.88 -1.35
N ASP A 229 8.39 -23.20 -1.17
CA ASP A 229 9.32 -24.03 -1.94
C ASP A 229 8.90 -24.17 -3.40
N ALA A 230 7.58 -24.16 -3.67
CA ALA A 230 7.01 -24.18 -5.02
C ALA A 230 7.36 -22.94 -5.88
N ARG A 231 8.00 -21.92 -5.30
CA ARG A 231 8.53 -20.74 -5.99
C ARG A 231 9.67 -21.04 -6.95
N ALA A 232 10.47 -22.07 -6.68
CA ALA A 232 11.61 -22.41 -7.52
C ALA A 232 11.15 -22.75 -8.96
N GLU A 233 11.93 -22.32 -9.97
CA GLU A 233 11.59 -22.50 -11.40
C GLU A 233 11.23 -23.94 -11.76
N SER A 234 12.02 -24.89 -11.28
CA SER A 234 11.84 -26.33 -11.55
C SER A 234 10.63 -26.97 -10.85
N LYS A 235 9.88 -26.25 -10.01
CA LYS A 235 8.81 -26.80 -9.17
C LYS A 235 7.41 -26.64 -9.75
N ARG A 236 7.27 -26.64 -11.08
CA ARG A 236 5.96 -26.57 -11.75
C ARG A 236 5.00 -27.66 -11.27
N SER A 237 5.44 -28.92 -11.24
CA SER A 237 4.59 -30.05 -10.81
C SER A 237 4.10 -29.92 -9.37
N LEU A 238 4.92 -29.34 -8.48
CA LEU A 238 4.51 -29.06 -7.09
C LEU A 238 3.43 -27.97 -7.03
N ARG A 239 3.50 -26.95 -7.89
CA ARG A 239 2.42 -25.94 -7.98
C ARG A 239 1.13 -26.58 -8.47
N GLU A 240 1.20 -27.46 -9.46
CA GLU A 240 0.05 -28.21 -9.99
C GLU A 240 -0.58 -29.05 -8.88
N GLU A 241 0.22 -29.83 -8.15
CA GLU A 241 -0.23 -30.65 -7.01
C GLU A 241 -0.93 -29.80 -5.93
N ILE A 242 -0.30 -28.71 -5.47
CA ILE A 242 -0.88 -27.80 -4.46
C ILE A 242 -2.21 -27.20 -4.93
N LEU A 243 -2.32 -26.85 -6.21
CA LEU A 243 -3.52 -26.19 -6.74
C LEU A 243 -4.68 -27.16 -6.98
N MET A 244 -4.41 -28.46 -7.17
CA MET A 244 -5.45 -29.48 -7.32
C MET A 244 -6.29 -29.67 -6.04
N ASP A 245 -5.73 -29.34 -4.87
CA ASP A 245 -6.44 -29.35 -3.58
C ASP A 245 -7.33 -28.11 -3.35
N THR A 246 -7.43 -27.22 -4.35
CA THR A 246 -8.24 -26.00 -4.28
C THR A 246 -9.46 -26.07 -5.21
N PRO A 247 -10.55 -25.32 -4.94
CA PRO A 247 -11.72 -25.26 -5.83
C PRO A 247 -11.50 -24.33 -7.04
N LEU A 248 -10.25 -24.10 -7.45
CA LEU A 248 -9.93 -23.26 -8.59
C LEU A 248 -10.28 -23.98 -9.91
N LYS A 249 -10.69 -23.20 -10.90
CA LYS A 249 -11.00 -23.70 -12.24
C LYS A 249 -9.70 -24.08 -12.96
N LEU A 250 -9.78 -24.98 -13.94
CA LEU A 250 -8.61 -25.46 -14.68
C LEU A 250 -7.77 -24.33 -15.32
N ASN A 251 -8.41 -23.28 -15.84
CA ASN A 251 -7.72 -22.12 -16.40
C ASN A 251 -7.00 -21.28 -15.33
N GLU A 252 -7.63 -21.08 -14.16
CA GLU A 252 -7.04 -20.42 -13.00
C GLU A 252 -5.81 -21.18 -12.49
N VAL A 253 -5.91 -22.52 -12.41
CA VAL A 253 -4.79 -23.41 -12.05
C VAL A 253 -3.65 -23.27 -13.06
N LYS A 254 -3.92 -23.43 -14.36
CA LYS A 254 -2.91 -23.27 -15.43
C LYS A 254 -2.16 -21.94 -15.32
N ARG A 255 -2.89 -20.85 -15.05
CA ARG A 255 -2.30 -19.51 -14.88
C ARG A 255 -1.39 -19.45 -13.65
N LEU A 256 -1.86 -19.91 -12.48
CA LEU A 256 -1.06 -19.88 -11.25
C LEU A 256 0.12 -20.86 -11.25
N CYS A 257 0.09 -21.92 -12.05
CA CYS A 257 1.24 -22.81 -12.24
C CYS A 257 2.45 -22.12 -12.91
N HIS A 258 2.22 -21.00 -13.61
CA HIS A 258 3.30 -20.19 -14.16
C HIS A 258 4.13 -19.56 -13.04
N ARG A 259 5.46 -19.59 -13.15
CA ARG A 259 6.36 -19.11 -12.08
C ARG A 259 6.08 -17.65 -11.69
N LEU A 260 5.97 -16.76 -12.67
CA LEU A 260 5.74 -15.32 -12.42
C LEU A 260 4.41 -15.05 -11.69
N TYR A 261 3.36 -15.81 -12.00
CA TYR A 261 2.09 -15.73 -11.29
C TYR A 261 2.22 -16.29 -9.87
N TRP A 262 2.92 -17.42 -9.67
CA TRP A 262 3.16 -17.98 -8.35
C TRP A 262 3.98 -17.05 -7.45
N GLU A 263 5.03 -16.42 -8.00
CA GLU A 263 5.82 -15.41 -7.30
C GLU A 263 4.94 -14.24 -6.83
N THR A 264 4.09 -13.74 -7.72
CA THR A 264 3.15 -12.65 -7.40
C THR A 264 2.14 -13.10 -6.35
N LEU A 265 1.56 -14.30 -6.49
CA LEU A 265 0.66 -14.91 -5.51
C LEU A 265 1.30 -14.97 -4.13
N TYR A 266 2.57 -15.39 -4.02
CA TYR A 266 3.28 -15.49 -2.75
C TYR A 266 3.48 -14.15 -2.05
N GLU A 267 3.62 -13.06 -2.81
CA GLU A 267 3.68 -11.72 -2.24
C GLU A 267 2.36 -11.31 -1.57
N TYR A 268 1.24 -11.91 -1.97
CA TYR A 268 -0.09 -11.69 -1.38
C TYR A 268 -0.43 -12.62 -0.21
N ARG A 269 0.55 -13.34 0.36
CA ARG A 269 0.38 -14.27 1.51
C ARG A 269 -0.30 -13.70 2.76
N TRP A 270 -0.42 -12.38 2.87
CA TRP A 270 -1.23 -11.76 3.92
C TRP A 270 -2.65 -12.34 3.94
N PHE A 271 -3.23 -12.64 2.77
CA PHE A 271 -4.58 -13.20 2.67
C PHE A 271 -4.69 -14.59 3.30
N GLY A 272 -3.66 -15.44 3.22
CA GLY A 272 -3.67 -16.75 3.89
C GLY A 272 -3.88 -16.62 5.39
N PHE A 273 -3.11 -15.73 6.04
CA PHE A 273 -3.27 -15.45 7.47
C PHE A 273 -4.62 -14.79 7.80
N TYR A 274 -5.11 -13.92 6.92
CA TYR A 274 -6.44 -13.34 7.06
C TYR A 274 -7.50 -14.46 7.09
N PHE A 275 -7.53 -15.37 6.11
CA PHE A 275 -8.54 -16.41 6.05
C PHE A 275 -8.42 -17.41 7.21
N GLN A 276 -7.19 -17.83 7.59
CA GLN A 276 -7.01 -18.68 8.77
C GLN A 276 -7.60 -18.08 10.05
N ARG A 277 -7.45 -16.76 10.24
CA ARG A 277 -7.99 -16.07 11.42
C ARG A 277 -9.51 -16.00 11.41
N HIS A 278 -10.13 -15.62 10.29
CA HIS A 278 -11.58 -15.40 10.20
C HIS A 278 -12.38 -16.71 10.04
N MET A 279 -11.77 -17.77 9.52
CA MET A 279 -12.42 -19.09 9.40
C MET A 279 -12.41 -19.87 10.72
N ARG A 280 -11.47 -19.60 11.63
CA ARG A 280 -11.48 -20.15 13.00
C ARG A 280 -12.59 -19.58 13.88
N GLN A 281 -13.12 -18.40 13.55
CA GLN A 281 -14.17 -17.74 14.32
C GLN A 281 -15.60 -18.17 13.92
N LYS A 282 -15.73 -19.02 12.89
CA LYS A 282 -17.02 -19.54 12.38
C LYS A 282 -17.21 -21.05 12.66
N LYS A 283 -16.35 -21.66 13.46
CA LYS A 283 -16.52 -23.02 14.02
C LYS A 283 -16.75 -22.90 15.52
#